data_AF-A0A378KTD8-F1
#
_entry.id   AF-A0A378KTD8-F1
#
_cell.length_a   1.000
_cell.length_b   1.000
_cell.length_c   1.000
_cell.angle_alpha   90.00
_cell.angle_beta   90.00
_cell.angle_gamma   90.00
#
_symmetry.space_group_name_H-M   'P 1'
#
loop_
_entity.id
_entity.type
_entity.pdbx_description
1 polymer ?
#
loop_
_entity_poly.entity_id
_entity_poly.type
_entity_poly.pdbx_seq_one_letter_code
_entity_poly.pdbx_strand_id
1 'polypeptide(L)'
;MKITEILNHLKKQPPKPLTQEVSQNLQKIKEICDNEFSNQSFYGNAALNRKMLLDPRIARLLTPDVIAYLFTNEPTQETKIYRNSGGSINLRDAIYYGFNDGLYTLKYMTNNEHDYNSKQYEQQKAEFESNTLFITSNITIAAGVNETEAEANPYNISLSEQFEQIVTEINSLKKSGKSAELLKVPGYTTESMRSQVGGGFKTLCGVLKVNLIVDEDRKIQIPNETLDGFCEKFLQNPDAMLNGTVIHLFYDRAHIEAALEQDTTIQIGNGEYSYQDIFRTMVNKVASQPDNYPPCAKEQFYLRMGLVAKDLNNRFQSEVSLAQQSLTDADHKIIPIQTDDIAQRKRFVSLLNQIEDKIGQFHDRKEIKAEAAARTLHSELTKEWVNYNINPNQQSYEKFKENCDHAIKDAKEVLQHHRGWKDFFVKIALNIVSLALAIDSKIKTGSFDFRVTQTDSDKKLDEISESVSSMRAGMGG
;
A
#
# COMPACT_ATOMS: atom_id res chain seq x y z
N MET A 1 -12.39 -12.24 13.77
CA MET A 1 -11.63 -13.17 12.91
C MET A 1 -11.78 -12.80 11.45
N LYS A 2 -10.69 -12.84 10.68
CA LYS A 2 -10.71 -12.77 9.21
C LYS A 2 -11.37 -14.03 8.62
N ILE A 3 -11.90 -13.93 7.40
CA ILE A 3 -12.55 -15.09 6.73
C ILE A 3 -11.64 -16.30 6.66
N THR A 4 -10.36 -16.13 6.30
CA THR A 4 -9.39 -17.24 6.24
C THR A 4 -9.11 -17.87 7.61
N GLU A 5 -9.17 -17.09 8.70
CA GLU A 5 -9.05 -17.60 10.07
C GLU A 5 -10.29 -18.43 10.46
N ILE A 6 -11.48 -18.00 10.05
CA ILE A 6 -12.73 -18.76 10.25
C ILE A 6 -12.69 -20.08 9.46
N LEU A 7 -12.22 -20.04 8.21
CA LEU A 7 -12.02 -21.25 7.40
C LEU A 7 -10.98 -22.19 8.03
N ASN A 8 -9.90 -21.66 8.62
CA ASN A 8 -8.92 -22.47 9.34
C ASN A 8 -9.47 -23.03 10.66
N HIS A 9 -10.42 -22.34 11.30
CA HIS A 9 -11.15 -22.87 12.45
C HIS A 9 -12.03 -24.05 12.04
N LEU A 10 -12.77 -23.95 10.92
CA LEU A 10 -13.57 -25.04 10.37
C LEU A 10 -12.74 -26.31 10.11
N LYS A 11 -11.51 -26.18 9.59
CA LYS A 11 -10.59 -27.31 9.35
C LYS A 11 -10.26 -28.13 10.60
N LYS A 12 -10.45 -27.58 11.79
CA LYS A 12 -10.18 -28.24 13.07
C LYS A 12 -11.41 -28.92 13.66
N GLN A 13 -12.59 -28.71 13.08
CA GLN A 13 -13.82 -29.31 13.57
C GLN A 13 -13.96 -30.77 13.08
N PRO A 14 -14.76 -31.61 13.77
CA PRO A 14 -15.00 -32.98 13.34
C PRO A 14 -15.61 -33.07 11.93
N PRO A 15 -15.27 -34.11 11.14
CA PRO A 15 -15.82 -34.33 9.81
C PRO A 15 -17.35 -34.31 9.78
N LYS A 16 -17.93 -33.59 8.82
CA LYS A 16 -19.38 -33.56 8.58
C LYS A 16 -19.79 -34.63 7.57
N PRO A 17 -20.95 -35.29 7.73
CA PRO A 17 -21.40 -36.31 6.79
C PRO A 17 -21.77 -35.73 5.43
N LEU A 18 -21.56 -36.51 4.37
CA LEU A 18 -22.02 -36.17 3.02
C LEU A 18 -23.51 -36.47 2.89
N THR A 19 -24.35 -35.44 3.00
CA THR A 19 -25.79 -35.57 2.73
C THR A 19 -26.08 -35.56 1.23
N GLN A 20 -27.27 -36.01 0.82
CA GLN A 20 -27.68 -35.98 -0.58
C GLN A 20 -27.69 -34.55 -1.15
N GLU A 21 -28.17 -33.57 -0.39
CA GLU A 21 -28.19 -32.16 -0.80
C GLU A 21 -26.77 -31.61 -0.97
N VAL A 22 -25.87 -31.86 -0.02
CA VAL A 22 -24.47 -31.44 -0.12
C VAL A 22 -23.81 -32.06 -1.35
N SER A 23 -24.03 -33.35 -1.61
CA SER A 23 -23.51 -34.03 -2.79
C SER A 23 -24.00 -33.40 -4.10
N GLN A 24 -25.31 -33.11 -4.20
CA GLN A 24 -25.90 -32.48 -5.38
C GLN A 24 -25.36 -31.05 -5.61
N ASN A 25 -25.18 -30.28 -4.54
CA ASN A 25 -24.62 -28.93 -4.64
C ASN A 25 -23.15 -28.96 -5.06
N LEU A 26 -22.35 -29.87 -4.49
CA LEU A 26 -20.94 -30.06 -4.87
C LEU A 26 -20.80 -30.44 -6.35
N GLN A 27 -21.65 -31.34 -6.86
CA GLN A 27 -21.64 -31.72 -8.27
C GLN A 27 -21.92 -30.51 -9.18
N LYS A 28 -22.93 -29.70 -8.86
CA LYS A 28 -23.26 -28.48 -9.62
C LYS A 28 -22.15 -27.43 -9.55
N ILE A 29 -21.54 -27.23 -8.38
CA ILE A 29 -20.39 -26.32 -8.24
C ILE A 29 -19.24 -26.79 -9.12
N LYS A 30 -18.92 -28.09 -9.08
CA LYS A 30 -17.87 -28.67 -9.90
C LYS A 30 -18.13 -28.46 -11.39
N GLU A 31 -19.34 -28.73 -11.85
CA GLU A 31 -19.73 -28.50 -13.25
C GLU A 31 -19.52 -27.04 -13.68
N ILE A 32 -20.00 -26.08 -12.88
CA ILE A 32 -19.80 -24.64 -13.16
C ILE A 32 -18.30 -24.31 -13.20
N CYS A 33 -17.54 -24.75 -12.20
CA CYS A 33 -16.12 -24.46 -12.09
C CYS A 33 -15.27 -25.06 -13.22
N ASP A 34 -15.56 -26.30 -13.61
CA ASP A 34 -14.83 -26.99 -14.68
C ASP A 34 -15.10 -26.34 -16.04
N ASN A 35 -16.33 -25.86 -16.26
CA ASN A 35 -16.74 -25.21 -17.50
C ASN A 35 -16.26 -23.75 -17.61
N GLU A 36 -16.38 -22.96 -16.54
CA GLU A 36 -16.25 -21.50 -16.62
C GLU A 36 -15.03 -20.93 -15.89
N PHE A 37 -14.51 -21.64 -14.89
CA PHE A 37 -13.40 -21.18 -14.06
C PHE A 37 -12.13 -22.01 -14.26
N SER A 38 -11.94 -22.64 -15.42
CA SER A 38 -10.82 -23.56 -15.66
C SER A 38 -9.63 -22.95 -16.42
N ASN A 39 -9.75 -21.77 -17.03
CA ASN A 39 -8.69 -21.17 -17.87
C ASN A 39 -7.57 -20.48 -17.05
N GLN A 40 -6.77 -21.26 -16.34
CA GLN A 40 -5.68 -20.79 -15.48
C GLN A 40 -4.56 -20.16 -16.29
N SER A 41 -4.26 -20.65 -17.49
CA SER A 41 -3.22 -20.07 -18.36
C SER A 41 -3.44 -18.60 -18.67
N PHE A 42 -4.71 -18.17 -18.75
CA PHE A 42 -5.07 -16.79 -19.05
C PHE A 42 -5.18 -15.93 -17.78
N TYR A 43 -5.93 -16.40 -16.80
CA TYR A 43 -6.31 -15.60 -15.63
C TYR A 43 -5.33 -15.71 -14.46
N GLY A 44 -4.58 -16.82 -14.38
CA GLY A 44 -3.91 -17.24 -13.16
C GLY A 44 -4.90 -17.75 -12.10
N ASN A 45 -4.40 -18.46 -11.08
CA ASN A 45 -5.25 -19.06 -10.05
C ASN A 45 -5.99 -18.02 -9.20
N ALA A 46 -5.32 -16.93 -8.83
CA ALA A 46 -5.89 -15.93 -7.94
C ALA A 46 -7.13 -15.25 -8.56
N ALA A 47 -7.05 -14.84 -9.83
CA ALA A 47 -8.19 -14.22 -10.51
C ALA A 47 -9.35 -15.19 -10.71
N LEU A 48 -9.10 -16.44 -11.10
CA LEU A 48 -10.15 -17.46 -11.23
C LEU A 48 -10.88 -17.70 -9.91
N ASN A 49 -10.13 -17.81 -8.82
CA ASN A 49 -10.71 -18.03 -7.50
C ASN A 49 -11.58 -16.85 -7.06
N ARG A 50 -11.18 -15.61 -7.37
CA ARG A 50 -12.00 -14.41 -7.12
C ARG A 50 -13.26 -14.39 -7.97
N LYS A 51 -13.16 -14.66 -9.28
CA LYS A 51 -14.33 -14.73 -10.18
C LYS A 51 -15.34 -15.76 -9.72
N MET A 52 -14.88 -16.92 -9.27
CA MET A 52 -15.75 -17.96 -8.70
C MET A 52 -16.54 -17.43 -7.48
N LEU A 53 -15.92 -16.62 -6.62
CA LEU A 53 -16.57 -16.05 -5.42
C LEU A 53 -17.49 -14.85 -5.72
N LEU A 54 -17.45 -14.32 -6.94
CA LEU A 54 -18.37 -13.29 -7.43
C LEU A 54 -19.60 -13.89 -8.13
N ASP A 55 -19.60 -15.19 -8.45
CA ASP A 55 -20.66 -15.83 -9.22
C ASP A 55 -21.93 -16.10 -8.39
N PRO A 56 -23.12 -15.66 -8.84
CA PRO A 56 -24.38 -15.81 -8.09
C PRO A 56 -24.89 -17.26 -8.00
N ARG A 57 -24.49 -18.15 -8.92
CA ARG A 57 -24.84 -19.58 -8.85
C ARG A 57 -23.96 -20.26 -7.81
N ILE A 58 -22.66 -19.97 -7.81
CA ILE A 58 -21.74 -20.49 -6.80
C ILE A 58 -22.17 -20.03 -5.40
N ALA A 59 -22.49 -18.74 -5.22
CA ALA A 59 -22.94 -18.22 -3.94
C ALA A 59 -24.18 -18.93 -3.38
N ARG A 60 -25.15 -19.26 -4.24
CA ARG A 60 -26.36 -20.01 -3.84
C ARG A 60 -26.08 -21.47 -3.49
N LEU A 61 -25.09 -22.09 -4.12
CA LEU A 61 -24.74 -23.50 -3.90
C LEU A 61 -23.80 -23.70 -2.71
N LEU A 62 -23.01 -22.69 -2.34
CA LEU A 62 -22.16 -22.68 -1.14
C LEU A 62 -22.99 -22.40 0.12
N THR A 63 -23.89 -23.33 0.46
CA THR A 63 -24.65 -23.30 1.71
C THR A 63 -23.75 -23.55 2.92
N PRO A 64 -24.19 -23.21 4.15
CA PRO A 64 -23.40 -23.50 5.36
C PRO A 64 -22.99 -24.98 5.48
N ASP A 65 -23.87 -25.92 5.14
CA ASP A 65 -23.56 -27.36 5.19
C ASP A 65 -22.52 -27.78 4.15
N VAL A 66 -22.57 -27.21 2.94
CA VAL A 66 -21.56 -27.46 1.89
C VAL A 66 -20.20 -26.94 2.33
N ILE A 67 -20.14 -25.73 2.90
CA ILE A 67 -18.90 -25.15 3.42
C ILE A 67 -18.36 -25.97 4.60
N ALA A 68 -19.21 -26.33 5.56
CA ALA A 68 -18.82 -27.15 6.69
C ALA A 68 -18.26 -28.51 6.22
N TYR A 69 -18.93 -29.16 5.25
CA TYR A 69 -18.44 -30.40 4.65
C TYR A 69 -17.07 -30.22 3.99
N LEU A 70 -16.92 -29.21 3.11
CA LEU A 70 -15.68 -28.95 2.37
C LEU A 70 -14.47 -28.70 3.28
N PHE A 71 -14.67 -28.01 4.40
CA PHE A 71 -13.57 -27.62 5.28
C PHE A 71 -13.30 -28.63 6.39
N THR A 72 -14.24 -29.49 6.79
CA THR A 72 -14.05 -30.52 7.83
C THR A 72 -13.63 -31.89 7.31
N ASN A 73 -13.79 -32.15 6.02
CA ASN A 73 -13.44 -33.43 5.39
C ASN A 73 -12.18 -33.33 4.53
N GLU A 74 -11.51 -34.46 4.32
CA GLU A 74 -10.42 -34.55 3.34
C GLU A 74 -10.95 -34.43 1.90
N PRO A 75 -10.19 -33.81 0.97
CA PRO A 75 -10.64 -33.64 -0.39
C PRO A 75 -10.81 -34.97 -1.14
N THR A 76 -11.93 -35.12 -1.82
CA THR A 76 -12.21 -36.23 -2.74
C THR A 76 -12.14 -35.77 -4.20
N GLN A 77 -12.21 -36.70 -5.16
CA GLN A 77 -12.21 -36.36 -6.58
C GLN A 77 -13.42 -35.50 -6.98
N GLU A 78 -14.55 -35.72 -6.32
CA GLU A 78 -15.80 -34.96 -6.50
C GLU A 78 -15.66 -33.51 -6.03
N THR A 79 -14.74 -33.23 -5.10
CA THR A 79 -14.44 -31.88 -4.59
C THR A 79 -13.28 -31.21 -5.31
N LYS A 80 -12.69 -31.84 -6.33
CA LYS A 80 -11.64 -31.24 -7.16
C LYS A 80 -12.25 -30.59 -8.40
N ILE A 81 -11.78 -29.38 -8.70
CA ILE A 81 -12.17 -28.64 -9.91
C ILE A 81 -10.98 -28.52 -10.85
N TYR A 82 -11.25 -28.56 -12.15
CA TYR A 82 -10.27 -28.58 -13.22
C TYR A 82 -9.65 -27.20 -13.46
N ARG A 83 -8.37 -27.21 -13.84
CA ARG A 83 -7.56 -26.06 -14.25
C ARG A 83 -6.72 -26.49 -15.47
N ASN A 84 -6.88 -25.79 -16.59
CA ASN A 84 -6.36 -26.21 -17.89
C ASN A 84 -4.83 -26.35 -17.97
N SER A 85 -4.07 -25.65 -17.14
CA SER A 85 -2.60 -25.72 -17.11
C SER A 85 -2.04 -26.31 -15.80
N GLY A 86 -2.79 -26.29 -14.70
CA GLY A 86 -2.39 -26.81 -13.39
C GLY A 86 -3.01 -28.15 -12.99
N GLY A 87 -3.83 -28.76 -13.85
CA GLY A 87 -4.52 -30.01 -13.57
C GLY A 87 -5.80 -29.79 -12.76
N SER A 88 -5.76 -29.98 -11.45
CA SER A 88 -6.94 -29.81 -10.59
C SER A 88 -6.58 -29.17 -9.26
N ILE A 89 -7.47 -28.34 -8.72
CA ILE A 89 -7.38 -27.77 -7.38
C ILE A 89 -8.56 -28.26 -6.53
N ASN A 90 -8.37 -28.44 -5.22
CA ASN A 90 -9.50 -28.74 -4.34
C ASN A 90 -10.39 -27.49 -4.23
N LEU A 91 -11.71 -27.67 -4.27
CA LEU A 91 -12.68 -26.58 -4.18
C LEU A 91 -12.51 -25.76 -2.89
N ARG A 92 -12.24 -26.43 -1.76
CA ARG A 92 -11.94 -25.75 -0.48
C ARG A 92 -10.72 -24.83 -0.57
N ASP A 93 -9.70 -25.23 -1.35
CA ASP A 93 -8.48 -24.44 -1.53
C ASP A 93 -8.75 -23.26 -2.48
N ALA A 94 -9.55 -23.46 -3.53
CA ALA A 94 -9.99 -22.37 -4.40
C ALA A 94 -10.76 -21.29 -3.62
N ILE A 95 -11.67 -21.70 -2.72
CA ILE A 95 -12.40 -20.77 -1.84
C ILE A 95 -11.41 -20.08 -0.90
N TYR A 96 -10.55 -20.84 -0.20
CA TYR A 96 -9.59 -20.30 0.74
C TYR A 96 -8.66 -19.26 0.11
N TYR A 97 -8.07 -19.59 -1.05
CA TYR A 97 -7.16 -18.69 -1.76
C TYR A 97 -7.89 -17.51 -2.42
N GLY A 98 -9.17 -17.64 -2.75
CA GLY A 98 -9.99 -16.52 -3.22
C GLY A 98 -10.14 -15.42 -2.17
N PHE A 99 -10.18 -15.78 -0.88
CA PHE A 99 -10.24 -14.83 0.25
C PHE A 99 -8.87 -14.40 0.80
N ASN A 100 -7.76 -15.00 0.34
CA ASN A 100 -6.44 -14.82 0.95
C ASN A 100 -5.90 -13.38 0.89
N ASP A 101 -6.26 -12.66 -0.18
CA ASP A 101 -5.84 -11.29 -0.41
C ASP A 101 -6.80 -10.26 0.20
N GLY A 102 -7.91 -10.71 0.81
CA GLY A 102 -8.88 -9.85 1.46
C GLY A 102 -10.16 -9.60 0.65
N LEU A 103 -11.19 -9.11 1.34
CA LEU A 103 -12.48 -8.75 0.76
C LEU A 103 -12.37 -7.48 -0.10
N TYR A 104 -11.56 -6.50 0.29
CA TYR A 104 -11.29 -5.33 -0.57
C TYR A 104 -10.69 -5.73 -1.91
N THR A 105 -9.79 -6.72 -1.92
CA THR A 105 -9.18 -7.25 -3.14
C THR A 105 -10.22 -7.94 -4.02
N LEU A 106 -11.10 -8.75 -3.44
CA LEU A 106 -12.24 -9.35 -4.16
C LEU A 106 -13.17 -8.30 -4.78
N LYS A 107 -13.46 -7.23 -4.03
CA LYS A 107 -14.37 -6.18 -4.45
C LYS A 107 -13.81 -5.32 -5.57
N TYR A 108 -12.54 -4.92 -5.46
CA TYR A 108 -11.97 -3.86 -6.30
C TYR A 108 -10.89 -4.34 -7.27
N MET A 109 -10.24 -5.50 -7.08
CA MET A 109 -9.19 -5.91 -8.01
C MET A 109 -9.78 -6.48 -9.28
N THR A 110 -9.32 -5.96 -10.43
CA THR A 110 -9.65 -6.52 -11.74
C THR A 110 -9.18 -7.98 -11.84
N ASN A 111 -9.87 -8.79 -12.63
CA ASN A 111 -9.58 -10.22 -12.76
C ASN A 111 -8.92 -10.56 -14.11
N ASN A 112 -8.10 -9.64 -14.65
CA ASN A 112 -7.31 -9.81 -15.87
C ASN A 112 -8.11 -10.07 -17.16
N GLU A 113 -9.40 -9.74 -17.21
CA GLU A 113 -10.17 -9.78 -18.45
C GLU A 113 -9.61 -8.76 -19.45
N HIS A 114 -9.39 -9.19 -20.70
CA HIS A 114 -8.88 -8.30 -21.76
C HIS A 114 -9.72 -7.03 -21.93
N ASP A 115 -11.04 -7.18 -21.89
CA ASP A 115 -12.00 -6.08 -22.11
C ASP A 115 -12.57 -5.54 -20.80
N TYR A 116 -11.85 -5.66 -19.68
CA TYR A 116 -12.29 -5.10 -18.40
C TYR A 116 -12.31 -3.57 -18.45
N ASN A 117 -13.46 -2.99 -18.13
CA ASN A 117 -13.73 -1.56 -18.18
C ASN A 117 -14.60 -1.13 -16.99
N SER A 118 -14.94 0.15 -16.95
CA SER A 118 -15.73 0.78 -15.89
C SER A 118 -17.07 0.07 -15.61
N LYS A 119 -17.72 -0.53 -16.62
CA LYS A 119 -18.97 -1.27 -16.44
C LYS A 119 -18.75 -2.59 -15.71
N GLN A 120 -17.74 -3.38 -16.10
CA GLN A 120 -17.44 -4.62 -15.37
C GLN A 120 -16.95 -4.33 -13.95
N TYR A 121 -16.27 -3.20 -13.75
CA TYR A 121 -15.85 -2.76 -12.42
C TYR A 121 -17.01 -2.52 -11.47
N GLU A 122 -18.02 -1.77 -11.89
CA GLU A 122 -19.23 -1.55 -11.07
C GLU A 122 -20.07 -2.83 -10.94
N GLN A 123 -20.12 -3.67 -11.97
CA GLN A 123 -20.77 -4.98 -11.87
C GLN A 123 -20.09 -5.86 -10.83
N GLN A 124 -18.75 -5.92 -10.81
CA GLN A 124 -18.00 -6.68 -9.82
C GLN A 124 -18.28 -6.20 -8.40
N LYS A 125 -18.37 -4.88 -8.18
CA LYS A 125 -18.75 -4.31 -6.88
C LYS A 125 -20.15 -4.77 -6.47
N ALA A 126 -21.12 -4.75 -7.39
CA ALA A 126 -22.48 -5.22 -7.11
C ALA A 126 -22.54 -6.75 -6.84
N GLU A 127 -21.78 -7.54 -7.60
CA GLU A 127 -21.63 -8.98 -7.39
C GLU A 127 -20.95 -9.31 -6.06
N PHE A 128 -19.97 -8.51 -5.64
CA PHE A 128 -19.36 -8.63 -4.32
C PHE A 128 -20.40 -8.44 -3.21
N GLU A 129 -21.19 -7.36 -3.27
CA GLU A 129 -22.19 -7.04 -2.23
C GLU A 129 -23.28 -8.12 -2.14
N SER A 130 -23.70 -8.68 -3.28
CA SER A 130 -24.79 -9.65 -3.33
C SER A 130 -24.35 -11.11 -3.14
N ASN A 131 -23.20 -11.48 -3.70
CA ASN A 131 -22.77 -12.88 -3.78
C ASN A 131 -21.65 -13.18 -2.80
N THR A 132 -20.58 -12.39 -2.80
CA THR A 132 -19.42 -12.65 -1.93
C THR A 132 -19.78 -12.45 -0.46
N LEU A 133 -20.50 -11.38 -0.10
CA LEU A 133 -20.95 -11.18 1.28
C LEU A 133 -21.91 -12.28 1.75
N PHE A 134 -22.77 -12.78 0.87
CA PHE A 134 -23.63 -13.93 1.16
C PHE A 134 -22.81 -15.20 1.47
N ILE A 135 -21.75 -15.47 0.68
CA ILE A 135 -20.81 -16.56 0.96
C ILE A 135 -20.13 -16.36 2.32
N THR A 136 -19.67 -15.13 2.64
CA THR A 136 -19.04 -14.86 3.95
C THR A 136 -19.98 -15.08 5.14
N SER A 137 -21.28 -14.77 4.96
CA SER A 137 -22.31 -15.05 5.95
C SER A 137 -22.46 -16.57 6.13
N ASN A 138 -22.54 -17.33 5.04
CA ASN A 138 -22.64 -18.79 5.11
C ASN A 138 -21.39 -19.43 5.75
N ILE A 139 -20.19 -18.90 5.51
CA ILE A 139 -18.95 -19.33 6.19
C ILE A 139 -19.06 -19.12 7.70
N THR A 140 -19.57 -17.97 8.12
CA THR A 140 -19.72 -17.59 9.52
C THR A 140 -20.74 -18.50 10.23
N ILE A 141 -21.88 -18.78 9.58
CA ILE A 141 -22.90 -19.72 10.05
C ILE A 141 -22.31 -21.14 10.15
N ALA A 142 -21.60 -21.60 9.12
CA ALA A 142 -20.99 -22.93 9.10
C ALA A 142 -20.01 -23.12 10.27
N ALA A 143 -19.25 -22.07 10.61
CA ALA A 143 -18.28 -22.09 11.68
C ALA A 143 -18.88 -21.92 13.09
N GLY A 144 -20.14 -21.49 13.20
CA GLY A 144 -20.75 -21.15 14.48
C GLY A 144 -20.12 -19.91 15.14
N VAL A 145 -19.63 -18.96 14.33
CA VAL A 145 -19.05 -17.70 14.80
C VAL A 145 -20.12 -16.61 14.71
N ASN A 146 -20.20 -15.72 15.70
CA ASN A 146 -21.26 -14.70 15.72
C ASN A 146 -20.92 -13.45 14.90
N GLU A 147 -19.65 -13.10 14.76
CA GLU A 147 -19.22 -11.89 14.05
C GLU A 147 -17.87 -12.09 13.34
N THR A 148 -17.75 -11.52 12.13
CA THR A 148 -16.48 -11.37 11.41
C THR A 148 -15.80 -10.07 11.84
N GLU A 149 -14.48 -10.06 11.96
CA GLU A 149 -13.78 -8.78 12.10
C GLU A 149 -13.93 -7.97 10.82
N ALA A 150 -14.26 -6.69 10.96
CA ALA A 150 -14.20 -5.77 9.83
C ALA A 150 -12.77 -5.79 9.28
N GLU A 151 -12.63 -6.01 7.97
CA GLU A 151 -11.32 -5.97 7.35
C GLU A 151 -10.72 -4.58 7.51
N ALA A 152 -9.43 -4.54 7.86
CA ALA A 152 -8.69 -3.29 7.99
C ALA A 152 -8.86 -2.49 6.69
N ASN A 153 -9.40 -1.28 6.83
CA ASN A 153 -9.61 -0.41 5.71
C ASN A 153 -8.24 -0.08 5.07
N PRO A 154 -7.99 -0.45 3.79
CA PRO A 154 -6.72 -0.18 3.13
C PRO A 154 -6.42 1.33 3.05
N TYR A 155 -7.42 2.20 3.20
CA TYR A 155 -7.28 3.66 3.18
C TYR A 155 -6.75 4.27 4.50
N ASN A 156 -6.45 3.47 5.53
CA ASN A 156 -6.01 3.98 6.84
C ASN A 156 -4.53 4.42 6.89
N ILE A 157 -3.71 3.95 5.96
CA ILE A 157 -2.31 4.35 5.80
C ILE A 157 -2.25 5.39 4.68
N SER A 158 -1.43 6.44 4.81
CA SER A 158 -1.27 7.38 3.70
C SER A 158 -0.70 6.65 2.48
N LEU A 159 -1.31 6.85 1.31
CA LEU A 159 -0.85 6.21 0.08
C LEU A 159 0.60 6.59 -0.26
N SER A 160 0.98 7.85 -0.03
CA SER A 160 2.35 8.33 -0.25
C SER A 160 3.34 7.71 0.74
N GLU A 161 2.97 7.61 2.03
CA GLU A 161 3.82 6.96 3.04
C GLU A 161 4.03 5.48 2.71
N GLN A 162 2.96 4.78 2.31
CA GLN A 162 3.03 3.39 1.92
C GLN A 162 3.91 3.19 0.67
N PHE A 163 3.79 4.06 -0.32
CA PHE A 163 4.62 4.00 -1.52
C PHE A 163 6.10 4.22 -1.22
N GLU A 164 6.45 5.22 -0.40
CA GLU A 164 7.86 5.46 -0.07
C GLU A 164 8.45 4.35 0.80
N GLN A 165 7.65 3.69 1.64
CA GLN A 165 8.08 2.47 2.34
C GLN A 165 8.40 1.34 1.36
N ILE A 166 7.55 1.11 0.36
CA ILE A 166 7.78 0.11 -0.69
C ILE A 166 9.08 0.41 -1.45
N VAL A 167 9.26 1.66 -1.88
CA VAL A 167 10.47 2.07 -2.62
C VAL A 167 11.73 1.89 -1.76
N THR A 168 11.68 2.29 -0.50
CA THR A 168 12.80 2.14 0.44
C THR A 168 13.19 0.67 0.59
N GLU A 169 12.21 -0.21 0.78
CA GLU A 169 12.42 -1.65 0.93
C GLU A 169 13.02 -2.27 -0.33
N ILE A 170 12.43 -1.98 -1.51
CA ILE A 170 12.92 -2.48 -2.79
C ILE A 170 14.36 -2.03 -3.05
N ASN A 171 14.68 -0.76 -2.79
CA ASN A 171 16.04 -0.23 -2.94
C ASN A 171 17.03 -0.91 -1.99
N SER A 172 16.62 -1.22 -0.75
CA SER A 172 17.43 -1.97 0.22
C SER A 172 17.73 -3.40 -0.26
N LEU A 173 16.70 -4.11 -0.73
CA LEU A 173 16.83 -5.46 -1.30
C LEU A 173 17.73 -5.47 -2.53
N LYS A 174 17.57 -4.48 -3.42
CA LYS A 174 18.44 -4.31 -4.59
C LYS A 174 19.90 -4.08 -4.19
N LYS A 175 20.16 -3.16 -3.25
CA LYS A 175 21.51 -2.86 -2.77
C LYS A 175 22.18 -4.06 -2.09
N SER A 176 21.40 -4.92 -1.45
CA SER A 176 21.89 -6.16 -0.82
C SER A 176 22.01 -7.35 -1.80
N GLY A 177 21.81 -7.12 -3.11
CA GLY A 177 21.95 -8.16 -4.15
C GLY A 177 20.79 -9.14 -4.22
N LYS A 178 19.63 -8.81 -3.64
CA LYS A 178 18.45 -9.69 -3.54
C LYS A 178 17.40 -9.45 -4.62
N SER A 179 17.72 -8.72 -5.69
CA SER A 179 16.80 -8.50 -6.81
C SER A 179 16.26 -9.82 -7.40
N ALA A 180 17.06 -10.89 -7.43
CA ALA A 180 16.61 -12.18 -7.93
C ALA A 180 15.57 -12.87 -7.04
N GLU A 181 15.64 -12.65 -5.72
CA GLU A 181 14.66 -13.16 -4.77
C GLU A 181 13.39 -12.31 -4.77
N LEU A 182 13.56 -10.98 -4.81
CA LEU A 182 12.47 -10.02 -4.94
C LEU A 182 11.61 -10.32 -6.17
N LEU A 183 12.23 -10.51 -7.33
CA LEU A 183 11.52 -10.72 -8.60
C LEU A 183 11.27 -12.19 -8.95
N LYS A 184 11.37 -13.09 -7.97
CA LYS A 184 11.16 -14.53 -8.18
C LYS A 184 9.70 -14.83 -8.49
N VAL A 185 9.41 -15.17 -9.74
CA VAL A 185 8.13 -15.72 -10.18
C VAL A 185 8.36 -17.07 -10.85
N PRO A 186 7.71 -18.17 -10.40
CA PRO A 186 7.89 -19.48 -11.00
C PRO A 186 7.64 -19.47 -12.52
N GLY A 187 8.61 -19.96 -13.31
CA GLY A 187 8.54 -20.01 -14.76
C GLY A 187 9.07 -18.76 -15.48
N TYR A 188 9.50 -17.72 -14.75
CA TYR A 188 10.02 -16.48 -15.32
C TYR A 188 11.41 -16.15 -14.75
N THR A 189 12.26 -15.56 -15.59
CA THR A 189 13.55 -14.99 -15.16
C THR A 189 13.35 -13.55 -14.68
N THR A 190 14.30 -13.03 -13.91
CA THR A 190 14.36 -11.62 -13.49
C THR A 190 14.30 -10.66 -14.68
N GLU A 191 15.06 -10.95 -15.74
CA GLU A 191 15.08 -10.16 -16.97
C GLU A 191 13.75 -10.24 -17.72
N SER A 192 13.07 -11.40 -17.70
CA SER A 192 11.74 -11.54 -18.29
C SER A 192 10.72 -10.66 -17.57
N MET A 193 10.73 -10.65 -16.23
CA MET A 193 9.85 -9.80 -15.43
C MET A 193 10.07 -8.31 -15.74
N ARG A 194 11.33 -7.85 -15.75
CA ARG A 194 11.67 -6.46 -16.11
C ARG A 194 11.24 -6.11 -17.54
N SER A 195 11.48 -7.01 -18.50
CA SER A 195 11.08 -6.80 -19.90
C SER A 195 9.57 -6.72 -20.07
N GLN A 196 8.79 -7.48 -19.29
CA GLN A 196 7.34 -7.43 -19.34
C GLN A 196 6.80 -6.07 -18.87
N VAL A 197 7.47 -5.41 -17.90
CA VAL A 197 7.16 -4.02 -17.51
C VAL A 197 7.28 -3.07 -18.69
N GLY A 198 8.36 -3.16 -19.46
CA GLY A 198 8.52 -2.38 -20.69
C GLY A 198 7.40 -2.63 -21.71
N GLY A 199 6.96 -3.89 -21.84
CA GLY A 199 5.79 -4.26 -22.64
C GLY A 199 4.49 -3.65 -22.13
N GLY A 200 4.21 -3.76 -20.83
CA GLY A 200 3.04 -3.17 -20.18
C GLY A 200 2.99 -1.64 -20.33
N PHE A 201 4.15 -0.97 -20.23
CA PHE A 201 4.25 0.47 -20.45
C PHE A 201 3.96 0.88 -21.90
N LYS A 202 4.43 0.12 -22.89
CA LYS A 202 4.06 0.34 -24.30
C LYS A 202 2.57 0.17 -24.53
N THR A 203 1.96 -0.86 -23.94
CA THR A 203 0.51 -1.06 -23.99
C THR A 203 -0.24 0.12 -23.39
N LEU A 204 0.17 0.58 -22.20
CA LEU A 204 -0.41 1.76 -21.56
C LEU A 204 -0.34 2.98 -22.49
N CYS A 205 0.81 3.24 -23.11
CA CYS A 205 0.96 4.34 -24.05
C CYS A 205 -0.01 4.24 -25.24
N GLY A 206 -0.21 3.04 -25.78
CA GLY A 206 -1.19 2.77 -26.82
C GLY A 206 -2.63 3.05 -26.37
N VAL A 207 -3.00 2.63 -25.16
CA VAL A 207 -4.34 2.88 -24.59
C VAL A 207 -4.57 4.37 -24.36
N LEU A 208 -3.56 5.10 -23.88
CA LEU A 208 -3.60 6.55 -23.70
C LEU A 208 -3.47 7.34 -25.00
N LYS A 209 -3.19 6.67 -26.12
CA LYS A 209 -2.94 7.27 -27.44
C LYS A 209 -1.84 8.33 -27.40
N VAL A 210 -0.81 8.12 -26.58
CA VAL A 210 0.38 8.98 -26.56
C VAL A 210 1.36 8.49 -27.62
N ASN A 211 2.04 9.42 -28.28
CA ASN A 211 3.03 9.08 -29.29
C ASN A 211 4.25 8.45 -28.61
N LEU A 212 4.51 7.17 -28.87
CA LEU A 212 5.64 6.45 -28.31
C LEU A 212 6.64 6.10 -29.42
N ILE A 213 7.89 6.46 -29.20
CA ILE A 213 9.03 6.12 -30.05
C ILE A 213 9.92 5.15 -29.27
N VAL A 214 10.36 4.08 -29.93
CA VAL A 214 11.39 3.17 -29.42
C VAL A 214 12.58 3.29 -30.33
N ASP A 215 13.73 3.73 -29.81
CA ASP A 215 14.94 3.87 -30.61
C ASP A 215 15.66 2.52 -30.81
N GLU A 216 16.76 2.54 -31.56
CA GLU A 216 17.56 1.35 -31.90
C GLU A 216 18.14 0.67 -30.64
N ASP A 217 18.41 1.46 -29.59
CA ASP A 217 18.89 0.99 -28.28
C ASP A 217 17.76 0.51 -27.37
N ARG A 218 16.52 0.45 -27.88
CA ARG A 218 15.29 0.10 -27.16
C ARG A 218 14.90 1.09 -26.06
N LYS A 219 15.43 2.32 -26.06
CA LYS A 219 14.98 3.36 -25.15
C LYS A 219 13.61 3.85 -25.57
N ILE A 220 12.77 4.12 -24.58
CA ILE A 220 11.39 4.55 -24.79
C ILE A 220 11.34 6.07 -24.68
N GLN A 221 10.72 6.72 -25.67
CA GLN A 221 10.53 8.16 -25.70
C GLN A 221 9.06 8.49 -25.97
N ILE A 222 8.52 9.47 -25.24
CA ILE A 222 7.18 10.04 -25.44
C ILE A 222 7.35 11.53 -25.77
N PRO A 223 7.63 11.89 -27.04
CA PRO A 223 7.81 13.28 -27.42
C PRO A 223 6.51 14.06 -27.30
N ASN A 224 6.63 15.38 -27.04
CA ASN A 224 5.51 16.32 -26.88
C ASN A 224 4.58 15.99 -25.68
N GLU A 225 5.14 15.43 -24.63
CA GLU A 225 4.44 15.12 -23.39
C GLU A 225 5.23 15.65 -22.19
N THR A 226 4.57 15.85 -21.06
CA THR A 226 5.22 16.09 -19.77
C THR A 226 4.94 14.93 -18.82
N LEU A 227 5.80 14.71 -17.81
CA LEU A 227 5.52 13.70 -16.79
C LEU A 227 4.16 13.93 -16.13
N ASP A 228 3.84 15.18 -15.79
CA ASP A 228 2.57 15.57 -15.19
C ASP A 228 1.39 15.26 -16.12
N GLY A 229 1.48 15.66 -17.39
CA GLY A 229 0.44 15.43 -18.40
C GLY A 229 0.21 13.95 -18.70
N PHE A 230 1.27 13.15 -18.77
CA PHE A 230 1.19 11.70 -18.92
C PHE A 230 0.47 11.05 -17.73
N CYS A 231 0.89 11.38 -16.51
CA CYS A 231 0.28 10.87 -15.29
C CYS A 231 -1.18 11.30 -15.18
N GLU A 232 -1.51 12.55 -15.50
CA GLU A 232 -2.88 13.06 -15.48
C GLU A 232 -3.77 12.32 -16.47
N LYS A 233 -3.30 12.07 -17.70
CA LYS A 233 -4.03 11.27 -18.70
C LYS A 233 -4.35 9.86 -18.21
N PHE A 234 -3.42 9.23 -17.49
CA PHE A 234 -3.68 7.91 -16.92
C PHE A 234 -4.69 7.96 -15.78
N LEU A 235 -4.48 8.84 -14.80
CA LEU A 235 -5.31 8.93 -13.61
C LEU A 235 -6.76 9.36 -13.91
N GLN A 236 -6.96 10.17 -14.96
CA GLN A 236 -8.29 10.60 -15.41
C GLN A 236 -9.00 9.60 -16.32
N ASN A 237 -8.36 8.48 -16.67
CA ASN A 237 -8.89 7.52 -17.63
C ASN A 237 -9.16 6.16 -16.97
N PRO A 238 -10.39 5.94 -16.44
CA PRO A 238 -10.80 4.66 -15.88
C PRO A 238 -10.59 3.49 -16.82
N ASP A 239 -10.83 3.66 -18.13
CA ASP A 239 -10.67 2.57 -19.09
C ASP A 239 -9.21 2.19 -19.28
N ALA A 240 -8.25 3.13 -19.16
CA ALA A 240 -6.83 2.80 -19.14
C ALA A 240 -6.41 2.09 -17.86
N MET A 241 -6.93 2.56 -16.73
CA MET A 241 -6.61 2.01 -15.41
C MET A 241 -7.25 0.66 -15.13
N LEU A 242 -8.38 0.37 -15.77
CA LEU A 242 -9.16 -0.85 -15.64
C LEU A 242 -8.89 -1.85 -16.78
N ASN A 243 -8.09 -1.47 -17.78
CA ASN A 243 -7.68 -2.35 -18.87
C ASN A 243 -6.81 -3.55 -18.43
N GLY A 244 -7.29 -4.78 -18.66
CA GLY A 244 -6.50 -6.00 -18.37
C GLY A 244 -5.20 -6.13 -19.16
N THR A 245 -5.02 -5.38 -20.26
CA THR A 245 -3.78 -5.42 -21.07
C THR A 245 -2.62 -4.63 -20.48
N VAL A 246 -2.88 -3.70 -19.54
CA VAL A 246 -1.81 -2.99 -18.79
C VAL A 246 -1.32 -3.79 -17.57
N ILE A 247 -1.69 -5.08 -17.49
CA ILE A 247 -1.42 -5.96 -16.35
C ILE A 247 0.07 -6.00 -15.98
N HIS A 248 0.93 -6.07 -16.98
CA HIS A 248 2.38 -6.19 -16.80
C HIS A 248 3.07 -4.90 -16.32
N LEU A 249 2.34 -3.84 -16.01
CA LEU A 249 2.90 -2.62 -15.43
C LEU A 249 2.23 -2.29 -14.10
N PHE A 250 0.90 -2.20 -14.11
CA PHE A 250 0.17 -1.63 -12.98
C PHE A 250 -0.59 -2.67 -12.18
N TYR A 251 -0.81 -3.90 -12.67
CA TYR A 251 -1.81 -4.74 -12.02
C TYR A 251 -1.24 -5.68 -11.00
N ASP A 252 -0.38 -6.57 -11.46
CA ASP A 252 0.11 -7.56 -10.55
C ASP A 252 1.26 -6.99 -9.72
N ARG A 253 1.34 -7.51 -8.50
CA ARG A 253 2.35 -7.13 -7.54
C ARG A 253 3.76 -7.29 -8.10
N ALA A 254 4.01 -8.40 -8.82
CA ALA A 254 5.34 -8.77 -9.25
C ALA A 254 5.88 -7.81 -10.32
N HIS A 255 5.03 -7.31 -11.22
CA HIS A 255 5.41 -6.28 -12.18
C HIS A 255 5.55 -4.90 -11.55
N ILE A 256 4.75 -4.54 -10.54
CA ILE A 256 4.99 -3.29 -9.79
C ILE A 256 6.35 -3.36 -9.11
N GLU A 257 6.68 -4.46 -8.43
CA GLU A 257 8.02 -4.64 -7.83
C GLU A 257 9.13 -4.60 -8.88
N ALA A 258 8.96 -5.26 -10.03
CA ALA A 258 9.92 -5.22 -11.13
C ALA A 258 10.06 -3.81 -11.72
N ALA A 259 8.97 -3.04 -11.80
CA ALA A 259 8.99 -1.66 -12.28
C ALA A 259 9.76 -0.77 -11.30
N LEU A 260 9.49 -0.89 -10.00
CA LEU A 260 10.16 -0.10 -8.98
C LEU A 260 11.62 -0.53 -8.76
N GLU A 261 11.98 -1.79 -9.00
CA GLU A 261 13.35 -2.29 -8.80
C GLU A 261 14.32 -1.87 -9.92
N GLN A 262 13.86 -1.77 -11.17
CA GLN A 262 14.75 -1.59 -12.32
C GLN A 262 15.19 -0.13 -12.55
N ASP A 263 16.38 0.07 -13.14
CA ASP A 263 16.94 1.39 -13.48
C ASP A 263 16.53 1.91 -14.86
N THR A 264 15.53 1.28 -15.49
CA THR A 264 15.07 1.68 -16.83
C THR A 264 14.56 3.12 -16.79
N THR A 265 15.12 3.96 -17.64
CA THR A 265 14.68 5.34 -17.84
C THR A 265 13.81 5.47 -19.08
N ILE A 266 12.85 6.37 -19.02
CA ILE A 266 11.91 6.73 -20.08
C ILE A 266 12.02 8.23 -20.30
N GLN A 267 12.21 8.63 -21.55
CA GLN A 267 12.23 10.04 -21.92
C GLN A 267 10.79 10.53 -22.13
N ILE A 268 10.33 11.48 -21.31
CA ILE A 268 9.00 12.09 -21.45
C ILE A 268 9.21 13.58 -21.70
N GLY A 269 8.94 14.01 -22.93
CA GLY A 269 9.32 15.35 -23.40
C GLY A 269 10.84 15.57 -23.29
N ASN A 270 11.23 16.57 -22.50
CA ASN A 270 12.63 16.94 -22.29
C ASN A 270 13.24 16.32 -21.01
N GLY A 271 12.46 15.56 -20.24
CA GLY A 271 12.90 14.93 -19.00
C GLY A 271 13.17 13.43 -19.18
N GLU A 272 14.04 12.89 -18.32
CA GLU A 272 14.34 11.46 -18.21
C GLU A 272 13.85 10.98 -16.84
N TYR A 273 13.03 9.93 -16.82
CA TYR A 273 12.32 9.47 -15.62
C TYR A 273 12.40 7.96 -15.47
N SER A 274 12.62 7.47 -14.25
CA SER A 274 12.47 6.05 -13.94
C SER A 274 11.00 5.68 -13.78
N TYR A 275 10.71 4.38 -13.74
CA TYR A 275 9.39 3.91 -13.32
C TYR A 275 9.05 4.35 -11.89
N GLN A 276 10.02 4.43 -10.98
CA GLN A 276 9.76 4.95 -9.62
C GLN A 276 9.25 6.40 -9.69
N ASP A 277 9.82 7.25 -10.53
CA ASP A 277 9.41 8.66 -10.66
C ASP A 277 7.98 8.80 -11.22
N ILE A 278 7.64 7.95 -12.19
CA ILE A 278 6.30 7.88 -12.77
C ILE A 278 5.27 7.45 -11.71
N PHE A 279 5.52 6.33 -11.01
CA PHE A 279 4.62 5.85 -9.97
C PHE A 279 4.50 6.85 -8.81
N ARG A 280 5.62 7.45 -8.38
CA ARG A 280 5.66 8.48 -7.33
C ARG A 280 4.78 9.67 -7.68
N THR A 281 4.87 10.14 -8.93
CA THR A 281 4.08 11.26 -9.41
C THR A 281 2.59 10.92 -9.40
N MET A 282 2.22 9.72 -9.87
CA MET A 282 0.83 9.26 -9.83
C MET A 282 0.30 9.12 -8.40
N VAL A 283 1.08 8.50 -7.51
CA VAL A 283 0.73 8.33 -6.09
C VAL A 283 0.53 9.68 -5.42
N ASN A 284 1.45 10.63 -5.60
CA ASN A 284 1.38 11.94 -4.96
C ASN A 284 0.15 12.73 -5.42
N LYS A 285 -0.20 12.64 -6.70
CA LYS A 285 -1.45 13.21 -7.24
C LYS A 285 -2.69 12.63 -6.56
N VAL A 286 -2.83 11.30 -6.56
CA VAL A 286 -3.97 10.62 -5.93
C VAL A 286 -4.03 10.87 -4.43
N ALA A 287 -2.88 10.92 -3.74
CA ALA A 287 -2.81 11.13 -2.29
C ALA A 287 -3.14 12.57 -1.88
N SER A 288 -2.67 13.56 -2.63
CA SER A 288 -2.84 14.99 -2.29
C SER A 288 -4.20 15.56 -2.71
N GLN A 289 -4.76 15.06 -3.81
CA GLN A 289 -6.01 15.56 -4.39
C GLN A 289 -6.93 14.41 -4.83
N PRO A 290 -7.32 13.49 -3.92
CA PRO A 290 -8.07 12.28 -4.29
C PRO A 290 -9.40 12.56 -5.01
N ASP A 291 -10.05 13.68 -4.68
CA ASP A 291 -11.36 14.04 -5.23
C ASP A 291 -11.27 14.59 -6.67
N ASN A 292 -10.06 14.90 -7.17
CA ASN A 292 -9.83 15.33 -8.55
C ASN A 292 -9.80 14.16 -9.54
N TYR A 293 -9.81 12.92 -9.04
CA TYR A 293 -9.67 11.71 -9.84
C TYR A 293 -10.91 10.81 -9.71
N PRO A 294 -11.22 10.00 -10.74
CA PRO A 294 -12.27 9.01 -10.64
C PRO A 294 -12.07 8.09 -9.42
N PRO A 295 -13.15 7.64 -8.74
CA PRO A 295 -13.03 6.80 -7.54
C PRO A 295 -12.14 5.57 -7.72
N CYS A 296 -12.21 4.92 -8.90
CA CYS A 296 -11.36 3.78 -9.23
C CYS A 296 -9.86 4.09 -9.14
N ALA A 297 -9.42 5.33 -9.39
CA ALA A 297 -8.02 5.72 -9.26
C ALA A 297 -7.53 5.56 -7.83
N LYS A 298 -8.25 6.14 -6.89
CA LYS A 298 -7.97 5.97 -5.47
C LYS A 298 -8.03 4.50 -5.07
N GLU A 299 -9.11 3.80 -5.44
CA GLU A 299 -9.31 2.41 -5.06
C GLU A 299 -8.19 1.49 -5.56
N GLN A 300 -7.78 1.61 -6.83
CA GLN A 300 -6.73 0.78 -7.41
C GLN A 300 -5.35 1.06 -6.81
N PHE A 301 -4.96 2.32 -6.62
CA PHE A 301 -3.64 2.65 -6.09
C PHE A 301 -3.47 2.18 -4.64
N TYR A 302 -4.44 2.46 -3.77
CA TYR A 302 -4.40 1.99 -2.38
C TYR A 302 -4.38 0.47 -2.28
N LEU A 303 -5.19 -0.19 -3.09
CA LEU A 303 -5.24 -1.65 -3.10
C LEU A 303 -3.89 -2.25 -3.53
N ARG A 304 -3.32 -1.76 -4.62
CA ARG A 304 -2.10 -2.30 -5.21
C ARG A 304 -0.88 -2.03 -4.34
N MET A 305 -0.74 -0.80 -3.82
CA MET A 305 0.34 -0.48 -2.88
C MET A 305 0.18 -1.28 -1.59
N GLY A 306 -1.05 -1.47 -1.10
CA GLY A 306 -1.33 -2.37 0.03
C GLY A 306 -0.87 -3.81 -0.20
N LEU A 307 -1.15 -4.37 -1.38
CA LEU A 307 -0.73 -5.72 -1.74
C LEU A 307 0.78 -5.86 -1.85
N VAL A 308 1.46 -4.90 -2.47
CA VAL A 308 2.94 -4.88 -2.57
C VAL A 308 3.55 -4.77 -1.18
N ALA A 309 3.13 -3.80 -0.36
CA ALA A 309 3.65 -3.63 0.99
C ALA A 309 3.43 -4.88 1.86
N LYS A 310 2.24 -5.48 1.81
CA LYS A 310 1.91 -6.70 2.55
C LYS A 310 2.82 -7.87 2.16
N ASP A 311 3.05 -8.06 0.87
CA ASP A 311 3.86 -9.16 0.38
C ASP A 311 5.36 -8.97 0.65
N LEU A 312 5.90 -7.75 0.45
CA LEU A 312 7.26 -7.42 0.84
C LEU A 312 7.49 -7.72 2.32
N ASN A 313 6.58 -7.23 3.16
CA ASN A 313 6.61 -7.53 4.58
C ASN A 313 6.52 -9.05 4.84
N ASN A 314 5.67 -9.81 4.16
CA ASN A 314 5.56 -11.25 4.40
C ASN A 314 6.80 -12.05 3.95
N ARG A 315 7.39 -11.73 2.80
CA ARG A 315 8.55 -12.46 2.26
C ARG A 315 9.85 -12.09 2.96
N PHE A 316 10.00 -10.81 3.27
CA PHE A 316 11.26 -10.26 3.78
C PHE A 316 11.16 -9.83 5.24
N GLN A 317 10.10 -10.20 5.97
CA GLN A 317 9.93 -9.84 7.39
C GLN A 317 11.13 -10.18 8.26
N SER A 318 11.74 -11.35 8.03
CA SER A 318 12.95 -11.78 8.74
C SER A 318 14.18 -10.95 8.36
N GLU A 319 14.21 -10.35 7.17
CA GLU A 319 15.34 -9.59 6.65
C GLU A 319 15.22 -8.10 6.91
N VAL A 320 14.00 -7.57 6.96
CA VAL A 320 13.70 -6.27 7.59
C VAL A 320 14.05 -6.37 9.06
N SER A 321 13.69 -7.49 9.71
CA SER A 321 14.13 -7.78 11.07
C SER A 321 15.63 -8.00 11.18
N LEU A 322 16.39 -8.39 10.13
CA LEU A 322 17.85 -8.59 10.14
C LEU A 322 18.67 -7.39 9.66
N ALA A 323 18.12 -6.51 8.83
CA ALA A 323 18.64 -5.16 8.61
C ALA A 323 18.38 -4.31 9.86
N GLN A 324 17.31 -4.62 10.61
CA GLN A 324 17.08 -4.13 11.97
C GLN A 324 17.89 -4.92 13.02
N GLN A 325 18.14 -6.24 12.88
CA GLN A 325 18.83 -7.09 13.87
C GLN A 325 20.36 -7.14 13.71
N SER A 326 20.92 -6.83 12.55
CA SER A 326 22.36 -6.55 12.43
C SER A 326 22.77 -5.27 13.17
N LEU A 327 21.79 -4.58 13.77
CA LEU A 327 21.93 -3.46 14.69
C LEU A 327 21.44 -3.79 16.11
N THR A 328 21.01 -5.04 16.42
CA THR A 328 20.37 -5.42 17.71
C THR A 328 21.09 -6.50 18.52
N ASP A 329 22.41 -6.62 18.47
CA ASP A 329 23.15 -7.36 19.52
C ASP A 329 23.33 -6.54 20.82
N ALA A 330 22.38 -5.63 21.11
CA ALA A 330 22.25 -4.96 22.39
C ALA A 330 20.77 -4.88 22.81
N ASP A 331 20.36 -5.91 23.54
CA ASP A 331 19.22 -6.07 24.47
C ASP A 331 17.88 -5.30 24.31
N HIS A 332 16.83 -6.14 24.23
CA HIS A 332 15.55 -6.12 24.96
C HIS A 332 14.29 -5.33 24.48
N LYS A 333 13.22 -6.15 24.28
CA LYS A 333 11.75 -5.94 24.43
C LYS A 333 11.05 -4.85 23.61
N ILE A 334 10.42 -5.29 22.51
CA ILE A 334 9.45 -4.50 21.74
C ILE A 334 8.07 -4.54 22.43
N ILE A 335 7.53 -3.36 22.76
CA ILE A 335 6.17 -3.12 23.29
C ILE A 335 5.35 -2.39 22.19
N PRO A 336 4.04 -2.65 22.02
CA PRO A 336 3.22 -2.08 20.93
C PRO A 336 3.04 -0.55 21.02
N ILE A 337 2.93 0.12 19.86
CA ILE A 337 2.79 1.58 19.71
C ILE A 337 1.30 1.96 19.51
N GLN A 338 0.79 2.98 20.22
CA GLN A 338 -0.61 3.49 20.16
C GLN A 338 -0.72 4.92 19.57
N THR A 339 -1.97 5.38 19.35
CA THR A 339 -2.46 6.37 18.35
C THR A 339 -2.02 7.84 18.46
N ASP A 340 -1.64 8.36 19.63
CA ASP A 340 -1.26 9.79 19.75
C ASP A 340 0.18 10.06 19.30
N ASP A 341 1.06 9.07 19.49
CA ASP A 341 2.41 9.04 18.90
C ASP A 341 2.31 9.04 17.36
N ILE A 342 1.34 8.29 16.82
CA ILE A 342 1.07 8.25 15.37
C ILE A 342 0.62 9.63 14.86
N ALA A 343 -0.22 10.36 15.60
CA ALA A 343 -0.68 11.68 15.18
C ALA A 343 0.45 12.72 15.14
N GLN A 344 1.33 12.73 16.14
CA GLN A 344 2.47 13.65 16.16
C GLN A 344 3.53 13.27 15.12
N ARG A 345 3.75 11.97 14.89
CA ARG A 345 4.59 11.47 13.80
C ARG A 345 4.07 11.90 12.43
N LYS A 346 2.77 11.76 12.18
CA LYS A 346 2.11 12.23 10.95
C LYS A 346 2.29 13.74 10.74
N ARG A 347 2.19 14.53 11.81
CA ARG A 347 2.42 15.99 11.74
C ARG A 347 3.87 16.32 11.39
N PHE A 348 4.85 15.61 11.94
CA PHE A 348 6.26 15.81 11.59
C PHE A 348 6.52 15.51 10.11
N VAL A 349 6.02 14.37 9.61
CA VAL A 349 6.14 13.99 8.19
C VAL A 349 5.44 15.01 7.28
N SER A 350 4.26 15.51 7.67
CA SER A 350 3.57 16.57 6.93
C SER A 350 4.39 17.87 6.86
N LEU A 351 5.19 18.17 7.89
CA LEU A 351 6.11 19.31 7.86
C LEU A 351 7.29 19.06 6.93
N LEU A 352 7.84 17.84 6.86
CA LEU A 352 8.88 17.50 5.87
C LEU A 352 8.39 17.71 4.44
N ASN A 353 7.19 17.23 4.11
CA ASN A 353 6.58 17.44 2.80
C ASN A 353 6.39 18.93 2.46
N GLN A 354 6.00 19.75 3.44
CA GLN A 354 5.91 21.20 3.24
C GLN A 354 7.27 21.86 2.97
N ILE A 355 8.39 21.28 3.43
CA ILE A 355 9.73 21.75 3.05
C ILE A 355 9.99 21.41 1.58
N GLU A 356 9.66 20.20 1.14
CA GLU A 356 9.82 19.77 -0.26
C GLU A 356 9.01 20.66 -1.23
N ASP A 357 7.77 20.99 -0.87
CA ASP A 357 6.95 21.94 -1.63
C ASP A 357 7.62 23.33 -1.74
N LYS A 358 8.24 23.79 -0.64
CA LYS A 358 8.94 25.08 -0.60
C LYS A 358 10.26 25.05 -1.37
N ILE A 359 10.94 23.91 -1.42
CA ILE A 359 12.11 23.69 -2.28
C ILE A 359 11.71 23.90 -3.74
N GLY A 360 10.60 23.30 -4.19
CA GLY A 360 10.04 23.54 -5.53
C GLY A 360 9.76 25.02 -5.80
N GLN A 361 9.13 25.73 -4.86
CA GLN A 361 8.86 27.17 -4.99
C GLN A 361 10.12 28.04 -5.07
N PHE A 362 11.22 27.65 -4.41
CA PHE A 362 12.49 28.36 -4.52
C PHE A 362 13.17 28.08 -5.85
N HIS A 363 13.09 26.84 -6.32
CA HIS A 363 13.58 26.45 -7.63
C HIS A 363 12.91 27.27 -8.74
N ASP A 364 11.58 27.36 -8.74
CA ASP A 364 10.79 28.10 -9.73
C ASP A 364 11.13 29.60 -9.75
N ARG A 365 11.40 30.18 -8.57
CA ARG A 365 11.80 31.58 -8.41
C ARG A 365 13.30 31.83 -8.61
N LYS A 366 14.08 30.77 -8.89
CA LYS A 366 15.55 30.81 -9.04
C LYS A 366 16.25 31.37 -7.80
N GLU A 367 15.69 31.13 -6.62
CA GLU A 367 16.25 31.54 -5.33
C GLU A 367 17.27 30.49 -4.82
N ILE A 368 18.38 30.32 -5.55
CA ILE A 368 19.34 29.20 -5.40
C ILE A 368 19.83 29.01 -3.96
N LYS A 369 20.14 30.10 -3.24
CA LYS A 369 20.63 30.03 -1.85
C LYS A 369 19.56 29.50 -0.89
N ALA A 370 18.30 29.91 -1.10
CA ALA A 370 17.17 29.47 -0.28
C ALA A 370 16.78 28.04 -0.62
N GLU A 371 16.81 27.66 -1.91
CA GLU A 371 16.62 26.28 -2.33
C GLU A 371 17.64 25.35 -1.66
N ALA A 372 18.93 25.69 -1.74
CA ALA A 372 20.00 24.89 -1.13
C ALA A 372 19.82 24.76 0.40
N ALA A 373 19.53 25.87 1.10
CA ALA A 373 19.28 25.84 2.54
C ALA A 373 18.07 24.99 2.92
N ALA A 374 16.99 25.03 2.12
CA ALA A 374 15.79 24.22 2.34
C ALA A 374 16.05 22.73 2.06
N ARG A 375 16.81 22.38 1.01
CA ARG A 375 17.22 20.99 0.73
C ARG A 375 18.07 20.41 1.85
N THR A 376 19.03 21.17 2.36
CA THR A 376 19.85 20.76 3.51
C THR A 376 18.97 20.55 4.75
N LEU A 377 18.06 21.48 5.04
CA LEU A 377 17.11 21.34 6.15
C LEU A 377 16.24 20.09 6.00
N HIS A 378 15.65 19.85 4.82
CA HIS A 378 14.83 18.67 4.55
C HIS A 378 15.62 17.38 4.75
N SER A 379 16.83 17.31 4.18
CA SER A 379 17.71 16.16 4.27
C SER A 379 18.09 15.85 5.73
N GLU A 380 18.54 16.85 6.50
CA GLU A 380 18.93 16.64 7.89
C GLU A 380 17.73 16.27 8.77
N LEU A 381 16.59 16.96 8.65
CA LEU A 381 15.40 16.61 9.43
C LEU A 381 14.87 15.22 9.08
N THR A 382 14.91 14.81 7.80
CA THR A 382 14.50 13.47 7.36
C THR A 382 15.45 12.41 7.92
N LYS A 383 16.75 12.65 7.85
CA LYS A 383 17.78 11.77 8.42
C LYS A 383 17.60 11.62 9.93
N GLU A 384 17.42 12.71 10.65
CA GLU A 384 17.20 12.66 12.10
C GLU A 384 15.87 12.01 12.46
N TRP A 385 14.83 12.25 11.68
CA TRP A 385 13.54 11.56 11.82
C TRP A 385 13.65 10.05 11.68
N VAL A 386 14.38 9.59 10.66
CA VAL A 386 14.70 8.17 10.46
C VAL A 386 15.50 7.65 11.66
N ASN A 387 16.54 8.35 12.09
CA ASN A 387 17.37 7.97 13.24
C ASN A 387 16.55 7.82 14.53
N TYR A 388 15.64 8.76 14.80
CA TYR A 388 14.74 8.71 15.95
C TYR A 388 13.76 7.54 15.88
N ASN A 389 13.12 7.36 14.71
CA ASN A 389 12.10 6.33 14.52
C ASN A 389 12.65 4.89 14.61
N ILE A 390 13.95 4.70 14.34
CA ILE A 390 14.61 3.40 14.46
C ILE A 390 14.59 2.88 15.91
N ASN A 391 14.82 3.74 16.90
CA ASN A 391 14.81 3.36 18.31
C ASN A 391 14.27 4.51 19.19
N PRO A 392 12.95 4.73 19.23
CA PRO A 392 12.36 5.86 19.94
C PRO A 392 12.47 5.66 21.46
N ASN A 393 13.40 6.37 22.08
CA ASN A 393 13.63 6.42 23.53
C ASN A 393 14.09 7.83 23.92
N GLN A 394 14.28 8.08 25.22
CA GLN A 394 14.64 9.41 25.69
C GLN A 394 15.97 9.92 25.11
N GLN A 395 16.99 9.05 25.05
CA GLN A 395 18.31 9.42 24.55
C GLN A 395 18.30 9.69 23.04
N SER A 396 17.58 8.87 22.26
CA SER A 396 17.42 9.10 20.82
C SER A 396 16.57 10.32 20.52
N TYR A 397 15.58 10.62 21.37
CA TYR A 397 14.80 11.85 21.29
C TYR A 397 15.65 13.09 21.60
N GLU A 398 16.47 13.07 22.65
CA GLU A 398 17.37 14.18 22.98
C GLU A 398 18.32 14.48 21.83
N LYS A 399 18.89 13.43 21.23
CA LYS A 399 19.75 13.54 20.06
C LYS A 399 18.98 14.06 18.83
N PHE A 400 17.80 13.53 18.57
CA PHE A 400 16.91 13.99 17.50
C PHE A 400 16.58 15.47 17.65
N LYS A 401 16.14 15.88 18.83
CA LYS A 401 15.82 17.25 19.17
C LYS A 401 17.03 18.15 18.98
N GLU A 402 18.17 17.78 19.56
CA GLU A 402 19.41 18.57 19.44
C GLU A 402 19.83 18.74 17.98
N ASN A 403 19.82 17.66 17.18
CA ASN A 403 20.21 17.73 15.78
C ASN A 403 19.19 18.49 14.93
N CYS A 404 17.90 18.36 15.22
CA CYS A 404 16.86 19.17 14.57
C CYS A 404 17.00 20.65 14.92
N ASP A 405 17.28 20.97 16.19
CA ASP A 405 17.53 22.34 16.64
C ASP A 405 18.73 22.95 15.91
N HIS A 406 19.82 22.19 15.73
CA HIS A 406 20.98 22.60 14.93
C HIS A 406 20.60 22.81 13.45
N ALA A 407 19.96 21.84 12.80
CA ALA A 407 19.55 21.94 11.40
C ALA A 407 18.61 23.14 11.17
N ILE A 408 17.66 23.37 12.08
CA ILE A 408 16.75 24.52 12.05
C ILE A 408 17.54 25.82 12.20
N LYS A 409 18.48 25.89 13.14
CA LYS A 409 19.29 27.08 13.37
C LYS A 409 20.12 27.45 12.13
N ASP A 410 20.78 26.47 11.53
CA ASP A 410 21.62 26.66 10.34
C ASP A 410 20.77 27.12 9.15
N ALA A 411 19.61 26.50 8.94
CA ALA A 411 18.70 26.89 7.87
C ALA A 411 18.05 28.26 8.11
N LYS A 412 17.84 28.65 9.38
CA LYS A 412 17.18 29.91 9.76
C LYS A 412 17.95 31.13 9.27
N GLU A 413 19.29 31.08 9.23
CA GLU A 413 20.13 32.20 8.75
C GLU A 413 19.75 32.66 7.34
N VAL A 414 19.35 31.72 6.49
CA VAL A 414 18.94 31.99 5.11
C VAL A 414 17.42 32.13 5.01
N LEU A 415 16.68 31.15 5.52
CA LEU A 415 15.26 30.99 5.21
C LEU A 415 14.35 31.98 5.94
N GLN A 416 14.76 32.53 7.09
CA GLN A 416 13.91 33.45 7.88
C GLN A 416 13.57 34.76 7.15
N HIS A 417 14.35 35.10 6.12
CA HIS A 417 14.14 36.28 5.28
C HIS A 417 13.06 36.05 4.20
N HIS A 418 12.60 34.82 4.00
CA HIS A 418 11.59 34.46 3.01
C HIS A 418 10.20 34.33 3.67
N ARG A 419 9.17 34.79 2.95
CA ARG A 419 7.79 34.84 3.47
C ARG A 419 7.31 33.48 3.97
N GLY A 420 6.72 33.46 5.18
CA GLY A 420 6.10 32.28 5.79
C GLY A 420 7.06 31.31 6.50
N TRP A 421 8.38 31.50 6.40
CA TRP A 421 9.35 30.60 7.05
C TRP A 421 9.47 30.81 8.56
N LYS A 422 9.29 32.04 9.06
CA LYS A 422 9.27 32.31 10.51
C LYS A 422 8.18 31.51 11.22
N ASP A 423 6.95 31.55 10.69
CA ASP A 423 5.82 30.78 11.22
C ASP A 423 6.04 29.27 11.05
N PHE A 424 6.70 28.86 9.97
CA PHE A 424 6.99 27.46 9.70
C PHE A 424 8.00 26.86 10.70
N PHE A 425 9.08 27.58 11.02
CA PHE A 425 10.03 27.15 12.05
C PHE A 425 9.37 26.98 13.42
N VAL A 426 8.43 27.85 13.77
CA VAL A 426 7.64 27.73 14.99
C VAL A 426 6.82 26.43 14.99
N LYS A 427 6.17 26.09 13.87
CA LYS A 427 5.40 24.83 13.74
C LYS A 427 6.28 23.60 13.91
N ILE A 428 7.47 23.59 13.30
CA ILE A 428 8.43 22.49 13.45
C ILE A 428 8.89 22.38 14.91
N ALA A 429 9.30 23.48 15.53
CA ALA A 429 9.76 23.47 16.92
C ALA A 429 8.65 22.98 17.89
N LEU A 430 7.41 23.44 17.71
CA LEU A 430 6.26 22.98 18.49
C LEU A 430 5.99 21.48 18.34
N ASN A 431 6.13 20.96 17.12
CA ASN A 431 5.92 19.54 16.87
C ASN A 431 7.04 18.68 17.47
N ILE A 432 8.30 19.11 17.41
CA ILE A 432 9.44 18.46 18.08
C ILE A 432 9.22 18.42 19.59
N VAL A 433 8.79 19.54 20.20
CA VAL A 433 8.49 19.59 21.65
C VAL A 433 7.30 18.71 22.02
N SER A 434 6.27 18.67 21.17
CA SER A 434 5.11 17.81 21.40
C SER A 434 5.46 16.31 21.38
N LEU A 435 6.46 15.92 20.57
CA LEU A 435 7.02 14.57 20.59
C LEU A 435 7.71 14.26 21.94
N ALA A 436 8.40 15.23 22.56
CA ALA A 436 8.98 15.03 23.91
C ALA A 436 7.93 14.65 24.93
N LEU A 437 6.82 15.40 24.94
CA LEU A 437 5.77 15.26 25.95
C LEU A 437 5.07 13.90 25.85
N ALA A 438 4.91 13.36 24.64
CA ALA A 438 4.38 12.02 24.42
C ALA A 438 5.32 10.94 24.99
N ILE A 439 6.63 11.12 24.87
CA ILE A 439 7.64 10.18 25.39
C ILE A 439 7.73 10.24 26.92
N ASP A 440 7.81 11.44 27.49
CA ASP A 440 7.88 11.67 28.93
C ASP A 440 6.68 11.06 29.67
N SER A 441 5.49 11.19 29.08
CA SER A 441 4.26 10.61 29.62
C SER A 441 4.34 9.08 29.65
N LYS A 442 4.87 8.45 28.58
CA LYS A 442 5.04 7.00 28.47
C LYS A 442 6.02 6.44 29.51
N ILE A 443 7.11 7.16 29.78
CA ILE A 443 8.15 6.74 30.73
C ILE A 443 7.62 6.78 32.17
N LYS A 444 6.78 7.77 32.51
CA LYS A 444 6.31 7.98 33.88
C LYS A 444 5.14 7.07 34.28
N THR A 445 4.23 6.75 33.38
CA THR A 445 2.95 6.10 33.77
C THR A 445 2.92 4.60 33.55
N GLY A 446 3.79 4.02 32.71
CA GLY A 446 3.85 2.56 32.44
C GLY A 446 2.57 1.96 31.81
N SER A 447 1.51 2.76 31.65
CA SER A 447 0.21 2.50 31.04
C SER A 447 -0.44 3.86 30.75
N PHE A 448 -1.27 3.95 29.71
CA PHE A 448 -2.02 5.15 29.37
C PHE A 448 -3.53 4.90 29.55
N ASP A 449 -4.05 5.08 30.76
CA ASP A 449 -5.50 5.18 31.00
C ASP A 449 -5.87 6.66 31.20
N PHE A 450 -6.52 7.25 30.20
CA PHE A 450 -6.97 8.64 30.24
C PHE A 450 -8.49 8.72 30.19
N ARG A 451 -9.11 8.75 31.38
CA ARG A 451 -10.46 9.27 31.54
C ARG A 451 -10.48 10.37 32.62
N VAL A 452 -11.03 11.51 32.19
CA VAL A 452 -11.54 12.67 32.96
C VAL A 452 -10.51 13.77 33.33
N THR A 453 -10.79 14.96 32.79
CA THR A 453 -10.23 16.32 33.02
C THR A 453 -8.91 16.70 32.35
N GLN A 454 -8.94 17.88 31.71
CA GLN A 454 -7.86 18.57 30.98
C GLN A 454 -6.54 18.50 31.74
N THR A 455 -5.51 17.91 31.13
CA THR A 455 -4.30 17.47 31.82
C THR A 455 -3.23 18.56 31.87
N ASP A 456 -2.25 18.42 32.77
CA ASP A 456 -1.10 19.33 32.87
C ASP A 456 -0.28 19.42 31.58
N SER A 457 -0.39 18.44 30.68
CA SER A 457 0.24 18.49 29.35
C SER A 457 -0.50 19.43 28.40
N ASP A 458 -1.84 19.47 28.48
CA ASP A 458 -2.66 20.44 27.75
C ASP A 458 -2.37 21.86 28.25
N LYS A 459 -2.28 22.04 29.57
CA LYS A 459 -1.87 23.33 30.17
C LYS A 459 -0.46 23.74 29.75
N LYS A 460 0.50 22.81 29.72
CA LYS A 460 1.87 23.12 29.28
C LYS A 460 1.95 23.42 27.78
N LEU A 461 1.15 22.76 26.96
CA LEU A 461 1.04 23.08 25.54
C LEU A 461 0.39 24.45 25.32
N ASP A 462 -0.62 24.80 26.12
CA ASP A 462 -1.24 26.13 26.13
C ASP A 462 -0.23 27.20 26.61
N GLU A 463 0.53 26.94 27.69
CA GLU A 463 1.60 27.83 28.19
C GLU A 463 2.75 28.01 27.18
N ILE A 464 3.13 26.95 26.46
CA ILE A 464 4.12 27.03 25.38
C ILE A 464 3.54 27.81 24.19
N SER A 465 2.27 27.57 23.83
CA SER A 465 1.58 28.29 22.75
C SER A 465 1.43 29.79 23.07
N GLU A 466 1.15 30.14 24.31
CA GLU A 466 1.09 31.52 24.81
C GLU A 466 2.48 32.17 24.88
N SER A 467 3.51 31.44 25.32
CA SER A 467 4.90 31.90 25.32
C SER A 467 5.41 32.15 23.89
N VAL A 468 5.04 31.29 22.95
CA VAL A 468 5.36 31.45 21.52
C VAL A 468 4.58 32.61 20.89
N SER A 469 3.32 32.80 21.28
CA SER A 469 2.48 33.92 20.81
C SER A 469 2.96 35.28 21.33
N SER A 470 3.44 35.34 22.57
CA SER A 470 4.06 36.54 23.15
C SER A 470 5.43 36.85 22.52
N MET A 471 6.23 35.84 22.16
CA MET A 471 7.43 36.03 21.33
C MET A 471 7.08 36.56 19.92
N ARG A 472 5.98 36.11 19.33
CA ARG A 472 5.49 36.61 18.03
C ARG A 472 5.05 38.08 18.11
N ALA A 473 4.48 38.52 19.24
CA ALA A 473 4.09 39.90 19.49
C ALA A 473 5.30 40.83 19.75
N GLY A 474 6.35 40.34 20.40
CA GLY A 474 7.59 41.10 20.65
C GLY A 474 8.48 41.31 19.41
N MET A 475 8.27 40.55 18.33
CA MET A 475 9.05 40.62 17.08
C MET A 475 8.38 41.43 15.95
N GLY A 476 7.25 42.08 16.25
CA GLY A 476 6.52 42.97 15.34
C GLY A 476 6.75 44.47 15.59
N GLY A 477 7.77 44.82 16.40
CA GLY A 477 8.22 46.19 16.64
C GLY A 477 9.42 46.58 15.78
#